data_AF-A0A7H4GMV2-F1
#
_entry.id   AF-A0A7H4GMV2-F1
#
_cell.length_a   1.000
_cell.length_b   1.000
_cell.length_c   1.000
_cell.angle_alpha   90.00
_cell.angle_beta   90.00
_cell.angle_gamma   90.00
#
_symmetry.space_group_name_H-M   'P 1'
#
loop_
_entity.id
_entity.type
_entity.pdbx_description
1 polymer ?
#
loop_
_entity_poly.entity_id
_entity_poly.type
_entity_poly.pdbx_seq_one_letter_code
_entity_poly.pdbx_strand_id
1 'polypeptide(L)'
;MSEEFRFNHHKLSNRILMGLGLGLVVGLLMNFTIADTDWAQAWLIGGLFEVVGEAFVRFLSMLIVPIVFVSLITGVSSLADPKSLGRVGGKAIGLYLITTGVAIVLALSAGQIFQTGVGASPPDMEPPQISDAPPFTEVLVDLIPANPVEAMAEGNMLPIIVFAILLGLAMSFAGQPGKRCADFFADFMEVVMKLVGIVMLIAPYGVFALIAGMAATTGWGTFAGVLKYVILVLAILILHAAVVYPTLLKLFTGLSPLVFYRQIRDVLAFAFSTASSGATIPVTLRAVQERLGASNRVSSFTVPLGATINMDGTAIMQGIAVGFIAQYYGVDLSFTQYLMVVFMVIMASIGAAGVPGVGLILLAGVLSQVGLPAEGIALILGVDRLLDMTRTAVNVTGDATVTCIVANGEGELDRDRFYDTDLPEADRKARA
;
A
#
# COMPACT_ATOMS: atom_id res chain seq x y z
N MET A 1 -16.59 21.97 12.13
CA MET A 1 -16.85 20.62 11.60
C MET A 1 -17.44 19.81 12.74
N SER A 2 -18.71 19.39 12.67
CA SER A 2 -19.34 18.62 13.75
C SER A 2 -18.61 17.29 13.95
N GLU A 3 -18.53 16.82 15.19
CA GLU A 3 -17.85 15.57 15.56
C GLU A 3 -18.40 14.32 14.85
N GLU A 4 -19.55 14.41 14.18
CA GLU A 4 -20.27 13.31 13.55
C GLU A 4 -19.57 12.65 12.34
N PHE A 5 -18.65 13.35 11.65
CA PHE A 5 -17.92 12.79 10.50
C PHE A 5 -16.50 12.31 10.83
N ARG A 6 -16.21 12.00 12.10
CA ARG A 6 -15.01 11.24 12.47
C ARG A 6 -15.28 9.75 12.24
N PHE A 7 -14.82 9.23 11.10
CA PHE A 7 -14.77 7.79 10.84
C PHE A 7 -14.04 7.09 11.99
N ASN A 8 -14.76 6.26 12.75
CA ASN A 8 -14.14 5.48 13.81
C ASN A 8 -13.49 4.24 13.19
N HIS A 9 -12.21 4.39 12.83
CA HIS A 9 -11.41 3.39 12.12
C HIS A 9 -11.36 2.04 12.85
N HIS A 10 -11.35 2.03 14.20
CA HIS A 10 -11.39 0.80 14.99
C HIS A 10 -12.72 0.05 14.83
N LYS A 11 -13.86 0.76 14.88
CA LYS A 11 -15.18 0.13 14.66
C LYS A 11 -15.31 -0.41 13.23
N LEU A 12 -14.74 0.28 12.25
CA LEU A 12 -14.77 -0.16 10.86
C LEU A 12 -13.91 -1.41 10.63
N SER A 13 -12.68 -1.41 11.16
CA SER A 13 -11.78 -2.57 11.13
C SER A 13 -12.45 -3.84 11.66
N ASN A 14 -13.11 -3.75 12.82
CA ASN A 14 -13.79 -4.90 13.40
C ASN A 14 -14.97 -5.37 12.54
N ARG A 15 -15.71 -4.45 11.90
CA ARG A 15 -16.80 -4.81 10.98
C ARG A 15 -16.30 -5.55 9.75
N ILE A 16 -15.17 -5.15 9.18
CA ILE A 16 -14.55 -5.85 8.03
C ILE A 16 -14.11 -7.26 8.45
N LEU A 17 -13.46 -7.41 9.61
CA LEU A 17 -13.06 -8.73 10.12
C LEU A 17 -14.27 -9.64 10.41
N MET A 18 -15.36 -9.08 10.95
CA MET A 18 -16.61 -9.82 11.11
C MET A 18 -17.19 -10.21 9.75
N GLY A 19 -17.20 -9.31 8.77
CA GLY A 19 -17.65 -9.59 7.40
C GLY A 19 -16.86 -10.71 6.73
N LEU A 20 -15.54 -10.70 6.89
CA LEU A 20 -14.64 -11.78 6.45
C LEU A 20 -15.02 -13.11 7.10
N GLY A 21 -15.07 -13.16 8.44
CA GLY A 21 -15.31 -14.39 9.18
C GLY A 21 -16.70 -14.97 8.89
N LEU A 22 -17.72 -14.12 8.86
CA LEU A 22 -19.08 -14.52 8.51
C LEU A 22 -19.17 -14.96 7.04
N GLY A 23 -18.52 -14.25 6.13
CA GLY A 23 -18.51 -14.61 4.70
C GLY A 23 -17.88 -15.97 4.48
N LEU A 24 -16.75 -16.26 5.13
CA LEU A 24 -16.08 -17.55 5.06
C LEU A 24 -16.98 -18.68 5.61
N VAL A 25 -17.59 -18.47 6.77
CA VAL A 25 -18.47 -19.48 7.39
C VAL A 25 -19.70 -19.74 6.50
N VAL A 26 -20.36 -18.68 6.01
CA VAL A 26 -21.53 -18.79 5.14
C VAL A 26 -21.17 -19.48 3.82
N GLY A 27 -20.09 -19.04 3.17
CA GLY A 27 -19.65 -19.63 1.91
C GLY A 27 -19.28 -21.11 2.04
N LEU A 28 -18.53 -21.49 3.08
CA LEU A 28 -18.21 -22.90 3.34
C LEU A 28 -19.46 -23.74 3.63
N LEU A 29 -20.38 -23.24 4.47
CA LEU A 29 -21.64 -23.93 4.74
C LEU A 29 -22.46 -24.11 3.45
N MET A 30 -22.49 -23.10 2.58
CA MET A 30 -23.15 -23.21 1.28
C MET A 30 -22.47 -24.24 0.40
N ASN A 31 -21.14 -24.23 0.32
CA ASN A 31 -20.37 -25.22 -0.43
C ASN A 31 -20.72 -26.66 -0.03
N PHE A 32 -20.85 -26.94 1.27
CA PHE A 32 -21.17 -28.29 1.76
C PHE A 32 -22.65 -28.70 1.66
N THR A 33 -23.58 -27.76 1.49
CA THR A 33 -25.02 -28.05 1.64
C THR A 33 -25.84 -27.77 0.39
N ILE A 34 -25.68 -26.60 -0.24
CA ILE A 34 -26.61 -26.08 -1.24
C ILE A 34 -25.93 -25.51 -2.49
N ALA A 35 -24.60 -25.46 -2.55
CA ALA A 35 -23.88 -24.87 -3.69
C ALA A 35 -24.19 -25.58 -5.01
N ASP A 36 -24.48 -26.88 -5.01
CA ASP A 36 -24.83 -27.61 -6.24
C ASP A 36 -26.29 -27.41 -6.69
N THR A 37 -27.08 -26.60 -5.96
CA THR A 37 -28.48 -26.36 -6.32
C THR A 37 -28.64 -25.16 -7.25
N ASP A 38 -29.40 -25.33 -8.34
CA ASP A 38 -29.61 -24.31 -9.37
C ASP A 38 -30.11 -22.97 -8.82
N TRP A 39 -30.99 -23.00 -7.80
CA TRP A 39 -31.52 -21.78 -7.20
C TRP A 39 -30.46 -21.00 -6.41
N ALA A 40 -29.57 -21.69 -5.69
CA ALA A 40 -28.51 -21.06 -4.90
C ALA A 40 -27.44 -20.48 -5.82
N GLN A 41 -27.10 -21.19 -6.90
CA GLN A 41 -26.22 -20.68 -7.94
C GLN A 41 -26.80 -19.43 -8.61
N ALA A 42 -28.08 -19.45 -9.01
CA ALA A 42 -28.69 -18.34 -9.73
C ALA A 42 -28.96 -17.10 -8.87
N TRP A 43 -29.43 -17.26 -7.63
CA TRP A 43 -29.94 -16.13 -6.83
C TRP A 43 -29.01 -15.69 -5.70
N LEU A 44 -28.25 -16.62 -5.09
CA LEU A 44 -27.36 -16.31 -3.97
C LEU A 44 -25.93 -16.07 -4.45
N ILE A 45 -25.32 -17.05 -5.10
CA ILE A 45 -23.91 -17.03 -5.48
C ILE A 45 -23.71 -16.10 -6.69
N GLY A 46 -24.28 -16.44 -7.85
CA GLY A 46 -24.23 -15.63 -9.07
C GLY A 46 -25.23 -14.46 -9.10
N GLY A 47 -26.00 -14.29 -8.02
CA GLY A 47 -26.93 -13.18 -7.85
C GLY A 47 -26.41 -12.22 -6.80
N LEU A 48 -26.88 -12.39 -5.56
CA LEU A 48 -26.62 -11.46 -4.47
C LEU A 48 -25.12 -11.25 -4.19
N PHE A 49 -24.33 -12.32 -4.08
CA PHE A 49 -22.91 -12.22 -3.73
C PHE A 49 -22.09 -11.63 -4.87
N GLU A 50 -22.33 -12.06 -6.10
CA GLU A 50 -21.67 -11.50 -7.29
C GLU A 50 -21.99 -10.01 -7.45
N VAL A 51 -23.27 -9.60 -7.42
CA VAL A 51 -23.66 -8.19 -7.60
C VAL A 51 -23.07 -7.29 -6.51
N VAL A 52 -23.15 -7.70 -5.24
CA VAL A 52 -22.62 -6.90 -4.13
C VAL A 52 -21.09 -6.86 -4.16
N GLY A 53 -20.45 -7.98 -4.48
CA GLY A 53 -19.01 -8.08 -4.59
C GLY A 53 -18.44 -7.28 -5.76
N GLU A 54 -19.00 -7.43 -6.94
CA GLU A 54 -18.60 -6.69 -8.15
C GLU A 54 -18.86 -5.19 -7.98
N ALA A 55 -20.01 -4.80 -7.41
CA ALA A 55 -20.27 -3.40 -7.10
C ALA A 55 -19.18 -2.82 -6.17
N PHE A 56 -18.74 -3.58 -5.17
CA PHE A 56 -17.65 -3.16 -4.28
C PHE A 56 -16.32 -3.01 -5.03
N VAL A 57 -15.95 -3.97 -5.89
CA VAL A 57 -14.75 -3.86 -6.74
C VAL A 57 -14.84 -2.64 -7.66
N ARG A 58 -15.98 -2.39 -8.30
CA ARG A 58 -16.21 -1.20 -9.14
C ARG A 58 -16.07 0.10 -8.35
N PHE A 59 -16.52 0.15 -7.09
CA PHE A 59 -16.29 1.31 -6.22
C PHE A 59 -14.79 1.52 -5.93
N LEU A 60 -14.01 0.44 -5.72
CA LEU A 60 -12.56 0.56 -5.59
C LEU A 60 -11.93 1.05 -6.89
N SER A 61 -12.33 0.49 -8.03
CA SER A 61 -11.81 0.84 -9.36
C SER A 61 -12.07 2.29 -9.74
N MET A 62 -13.26 2.81 -9.40
CA MET A 62 -13.63 4.21 -9.62
C MET A 62 -12.68 5.19 -8.91
N LEU A 63 -12.10 4.80 -7.77
CA LEU A 63 -11.24 5.66 -6.97
C LEU A 63 -9.79 5.73 -7.49
N ILE A 64 -9.36 4.75 -8.29
CA ILE A 64 -7.95 4.58 -8.69
C ILE A 64 -7.42 5.82 -9.39
N VAL A 65 -8.03 6.21 -10.52
CA VAL A 65 -7.52 7.29 -11.37
C VAL A 65 -7.52 8.63 -10.61
N PRO A 66 -8.61 9.07 -9.95
CA PRO A 66 -8.61 10.33 -9.20
C PRO A 66 -7.59 10.32 -8.07
N ILE A 67 -7.48 9.23 -7.31
CA ILE A 67 -6.50 9.14 -6.22
C ILE A 67 -5.10 9.23 -6.77
N VAL A 68 -4.72 8.37 -7.71
CA VAL A 68 -3.34 8.32 -8.20
C VAL A 68 -2.94 9.66 -8.83
N PHE A 69 -3.80 10.23 -9.67
CA PHE A 69 -3.53 11.51 -10.32
C PHE A 69 -3.32 12.66 -9.33
N VAL A 70 -4.29 12.88 -8.43
CA VAL A 70 -4.25 13.99 -7.46
C VAL A 70 -3.13 13.78 -6.44
N SER A 71 -2.96 12.54 -6.00
CA SER A 71 -1.98 12.21 -4.97
C SER A 71 -0.54 12.35 -5.46
N LEU A 72 -0.25 12.03 -6.73
CA LEU A 72 1.06 12.27 -7.31
C LEU A 72 1.33 13.76 -7.56
N ILE A 73 0.32 14.53 -8.00
CA ILE A 73 0.47 15.98 -8.14
C ILE A 73 0.79 16.61 -6.80
N THR A 74 0.03 16.28 -5.76
CA THR A 74 0.26 16.81 -4.40
C THR A 74 1.58 16.33 -3.82
N GLY A 75 1.91 15.04 -3.97
CA GLY A 75 3.20 14.47 -3.58
C GLY A 75 4.36 15.21 -4.21
N VAL A 76 4.39 15.33 -5.53
CA VAL A 76 5.50 15.96 -6.26
C VAL A 76 5.56 17.48 -6.09
N SER A 77 4.42 18.18 -6.10
CA SER A 77 4.41 19.64 -5.91
C SER A 77 4.81 20.06 -4.50
N SER A 78 4.48 19.25 -3.48
CA SER A 78 4.93 19.48 -2.10
C SER A 78 6.43 19.27 -1.91
N LEU A 79 7.01 18.35 -2.69
CA LEU A 79 8.44 18.06 -2.68
C LEU A 79 9.29 19.14 -3.33
N ALA A 80 8.75 19.84 -4.32
CA ALA A 80 9.56 20.64 -5.22
C ALA A 80 9.63 22.13 -4.87
N ASP A 81 9.16 22.58 -3.69
CA ASP A 81 9.57 23.88 -3.14
C ASP A 81 11.09 23.85 -2.90
N PRO A 82 11.90 24.61 -3.66
CA PRO A 82 13.36 24.58 -3.57
C PRO A 82 13.90 24.95 -2.19
N LYS A 83 13.10 25.61 -1.35
CA LYS A 83 13.44 25.92 0.05
C LYS A 83 13.22 24.72 0.98
N SER A 84 12.29 23.83 0.63
CA SER A 84 11.97 22.60 1.35
C SER A 84 12.81 21.41 0.89
N LEU A 85 13.19 21.37 -0.40
CA LEU A 85 14.06 20.35 -0.99
C LEU A 85 15.54 20.67 -0.75
N GLY A 86 15.90 20.78 0.53
CA GLY A 86 17.28 20.86 0.95
C GLY A 86 18.01 19.53 0.82
N ARG A 87 19.28 19.51 1.22
CA ARG A 87 20.12 18.30 1.31
C ARG A 87 19.44 17.16 2.08
N VAL A 88 18.71 17.48 3.15
CA VAL A 88 17.94 16.55 3.99
C VAL A 88 16.86 15.84 3.17
N GLY A 89 16.07 16.60 2.40
CA GLY A 89 14.94 16.06 1.65
C GLY A 89 15.38 15.16 0.50
N GLY A 90 16.39 15.59 -0.27
CA GLY A 90 16.95 14.76 -1.35
C GLY A 90 17.51 13.43 -0.84
N LYS A 91 18.19 13.42 0.31
CA LYS A 91 18.67 12.19 0.96
C LYS A 91 17.51 11.28 1.39
N ALA A 92 16.47 11.85 2.00
CA ALA A 92 15.32 11.10 2.48
C ALA A 92 14.55 10.44 1.33
N ILE A 93 14.21 11.20 0.29
CA ILE A 93 13.51 10.70 -0.91
C ILE A 93 14.32 9.60 -1.58
N GLY A 94 15.63 9.83 -1.80
CA GLY A 94 16.50 8.83 -2.42
C GLY A 94 16.52 7.53 -1.61
N LEU A 95 16.60 7.61 -0.29
CA LEU A 95 16.56 6.43 0.59
C LEU A 95 15.20 5.72 0.55
N TYR A 96 14.08 6.46 0.56
CA TYR A 96 12.74 5.86 0.44
C TYR A 96 12.58 5.14 -0.91
N LEU A 97 12.95 5.76 -2.03
CA LEU A 97 12.86 5.12 -3.34
C LEU A 97 13.75 3.87 -3.45
N ILE A 98 14.96 3.91 -2.87
CA ILE A 98 15.86 2.74 -2.85
C ILE A 98 15.26 1.62 -2.00
N THR A 99 14.76 1.93 -0.81
CA THR A 99 14.18 0.93 0.10
C THR A 99 12.93 0.29 -0.50
N THR A 100 12.06 1.08 -1.12
CA THR A 100 10.88 0.58 -1.84
C THR A 100 11.26 -0.25 -3.05
N GLY A 101 12.29 0.18 -3.81
CA GLY A 101 12.85 -0.59 -4.91
C GLY A 101 13.40 -1.96 -4.48
N VAL A 102 14.13 -2.01 -3.37
CA VAL A 102 14.59 -3.27 -2.78
C VAL A 102 13.39 -4.13 -2.34
N ALA A 103 12.39 -3.52 -1.72
CA ALA A 103 11.18 -4.19 -1.23
C ALA A 103 10.40 -4.88 -2.36
N ILE A 104 10.15 -4.18 -3.48
CA ILE A 104 9.41 -4.74 -4.63
C ILE A 104 10.21 -5.82 -5.35
N VAL A 105 11.54 -5.64 -5.52
CA VAL A 105 12.39 -6.66 -6.16
C VAL A 105 12.44 -7.92 -5.32
N LEU A 106 12.56 -7.79 -4.00
CA LEU A 106 12.51 -8.91 -3.06
C LEU A 106 11.18 -9.66 -3.16
N ALA A 107 10.07 -8.93 -3.20
CA ALA A 107 8.72 -9.46 -3.28
C ALA A 107 8.44 -10.21 -4.59
N LEU A 108 8.80 -9.63 -5.74
CA LEU A 108 8.64 -10.27 -7.05
C LEU A 108 9.51 -11.52 -7.17
N SER A 109 10.76 -11.45 -6.71
CA SER A 109 11.68 -12.59 -6.69
C SER A 109 11.12 -13.73 -5.83
N ALA A 110 10.63 -13.41 -4.63
CA ALA A 110 10.02 -14.38 -3.73
C ALA A 110 8.75 -14.99 -4.35
N GLY A 111 7.88 -14.17 -4.96
CA GLY A 111 6.66 -14.65 -5.64
C GLY A 111 6.97 -15.64 -6.77
N GLN A 112 8.07 -15.43 -7.49
CA GLN A 112 8.54 -16.33 -8.54
C GLN A 112 9.18 -17.62 -8.02
N ILE A 113 9.90 -17.55 -6.90
CA ILE A 113 10.54 -18.73 -6.30
C ILE A 113 9.50 -19.64 -5.63
N PHE A 114 8.58 -19.06 -4.86
CA PHE A 114 7.64 -19.82 -4.04
C PHE A 114 6.33 -20.16 -4.74
N GLN A 115 6.03 -19.50 -5.86
CA GLN A 115 4.91 -19.80 -6.77
C GLN A 115 3.58 -20.03 -6.05
N THR A 116 3.19 -19.09 -5.19
CA THR A 116 2.06 -19.25 -4.27
C THR A 116 0.70 -19.42 -4.95
N GLY A 117 0.56 -18.97 -6.19
CA GLY A 117 -0.69 -19.08 -6.97
C GLY A 117 -0.79 -20.34 -7.83
N VAL A 118 0.30 -21.08 -8.04
CA VAL A 118 0.28 -22.29 -8.89
C VAL A 118 -0.53 -23.39 -8.20
N GLY A 119 -1.49 -23.95 -8.94
CA GLY A 119 -2.40 -24.99 -8.44
C GLY A 119 -3.45 -24.46 -7.45
N ALA A 120 -3.61 -23.14 -7.32
CA ALA A 120 -4.66 -22.53 -6.53
C ALA A 120 -5.95 -22.33 -7.33
N SER A 121 -5.91 -22.31 -8.67
CA SER A 121 -7.09 -22.20 -9.52
C SER A 121 -7.89 -23.51 -9.62
N PRO A 122 -9.21 -23.41 -9.84
CA PRO A 122 -10.04 -24.54 -10.24
C PRO A 122 -9.52 -25.18 -11.54
N PRO A 123 -9.59 -26.52 -11.72
CA PRO A 123 -9.09 -27.21 -12.91
C PRO A 123 -9.73 -26.74 -14.23
N ASP A 124 -10.99 -26.29 -14.17
CA ASP A 124 -11.78 -25.91 -15.34
C ASP A 124 -11.73 -24.39 -15.63
N MET A 125 -10.87 -23.64 -14.93
CA MET A 125 -10.72 -22.20 -15.15
C MET A 125 -9.89 -21.94 -16.41
N GLU A 126 -10.50 -21.33 -17.43
CA GLU A 126 -9.77 -20.86 -18.60
C GLU A 126 -8.93 -19.62 -18.24
N PRO A 127 -7.65 -19.57 -18.66
CA PRO A 127 -6.84 -18.39 -18.50
C PRO A 127 -7.47 -17.19 -19.24
N PRO A 128 -7.50 -16.00 -18.64
CA PRO A 128 -7.94 -14.81 -19.35
C PRO A 128 -7.02 -14.56 -20.55
N GLN A 129 -7.62 -14.17 -21.68
CA GLN A 129 -6.83 -13.68 -22.81
C GLN A 129 -6.27 -12.31 -22.44
N ILE A 130 -4.95 -12.24 -22.29
CA ILE A 130 -4.25 -11.00 -22.01
C ILE A 130 -3.48 -10.62 -23.27
N SER A 131 -3.59 -9.36 -23.66
CA SER A 131 -2.84 -8.80 -24.77
C SER A 131 -1.34 -9.02 -24.60
N ASP A 132 -0.64 -9.30 -25.69
CA ASP A 132 0.81 -9.39 -25.68
C ASP A 132 1.41 -8.11 -25.08
N ALA A 133 2.45 -8.29 -24.25
CA ALA A 133 3.14 -7.16 -23.67
C ALA A 133 3.76 -6.30 -24.79
N PRO A 134 3.52 -4.98 -24.80
CA PRO A 134 4.13 -4.11 -25.79
C PRO A 134 5.66 -4.19 -25.70
N PRO A 135 6.38 -4.04 -26.82
CA PRO A 135 7.83 -3.90 -26.83
C PRO A 135 8.29 -2.86 -25.81
N PHE A 136 9.40 -3.12 -25.12
CA PHE A 136 9.93 -2.19 -24.11
C PHE A 136 10.19 -0.78 -24.69
N THR A 137 10.57 -0.69 -25.96
CA THR A 137 10.75 0.60 -26.66
C THR A 137 9.44 1.36 -26.83
N GLU A 138 8.34 0.66 -27.08
CA GLU A 138 7.00 1.25 -27.19
C GLU A 138 6.51 1.73 -25.83
N VAL A 139 6.71 0.92 -24.77
CA VAL A 139 6.45 1.33 -23.39
C VAL A 139 7.18 2.65 -23.04
N LEU A 140 8.45 2.80 -23.45
CA LEU A 140 9.21 4.04 -23.20
C LEU A 140 8.65 5.26 -23.92
N VAL A 141 8.11 5.08 -25.13
CA VAL A 141 7.48 6.18 -25.89
C VAL A 141 6.11 6.51 -25.28
N ASP A 142 5.32 5.49 -24.96
CA ASP A 142 3.96 5.62 -24.44
C ASP A 142 3.91 6.06 -22.98
N LEU A 143 5.05 6.07 -22.26
CA LEU A 143 5.17 6.74 -20.98
C LEU A 143 4.71 8.20 -21.06
N ILE A 144 4.89 8.87 -22.20
CA ILE A 144 4.47 10.26 -22.40
C ILE A 144 3.13 10.25 -23.16
N PRO A 145 1.99 10.56 -22.50
CA PRO A 145 0.70 10.54 -23.17
C PRO A 145 0.62 11.65 -24.22
N ALA A 146 0.17 11.32 -25.43
CA ALA A 146 -0.25 12.32 -26.41
C ALA A 146 -1.48 13.12 -25.91
N ASN A 147 -2.36 12.45 -25.16
CA ASN A 147 -3.53 13.04 -24.54
C ASN A 147 -3.71 12.52 -23.10
N PRO A 148 -3.40 13.33 -22.05
CA PRO A 148 -3.52 12.89 -20.67
C PRO A 148 -4.98 12.67 -20.23
N VAL A 149 -5.96 13.33 -20.87
CA VAL A 149 -7.39 13.16 -20.54
C VAL A 149 -7.89 11.81 -21.03
N GLU A 150 -7.48 11.41 -22.23
CA GLU A 150 -7.77 10.07 -22.78
C GLU A 150 -7.10 8.99 -21.94
N ALA A 151 -5.83 9.16 -21.55
CA ALA A 151 -5.16 8.23 -20.65
C ALA A 151 -5.92 8.05 -19.32
N MET A 152 -6.44 9.13 -18.73
CA MET A 152 -7.29 9.06 -17.53
C MET A 152 -8.63 8.37 -17.79
N ALA A 153 -9.23 8.55 -18.97
CA ALA A 153 -10.50 7.92 -19.32
C ALA A 153 -10.36 6.41 -19.56
N GLU A 154 -9.26 5.99 -20.17
CA GLU A 154 -8.94 4.59 -20.45
C GLU A 154 -8.31 3.87 -19.24
N GLY A 155 -7.85 4.62 -18.23
CA GLY A 155 -7.18 4.05 -17.06
C GLY A 155 -5.74 3.60 -17.35
N ASN A 156 -5.08 4.21 -18.33
CA ASN A 156 -3.68 3.93 -18.66
C ASN A 156 -2.76 4.53 -17.59
N MET A 157 -2.41 3.71 -16.60
CA MET A 157 -1.79 4.18 -15.36
C MET A 157 -0.38 4.73 -15.55
N LEU A 158 0.47 4.10 -16.38
CA LEU A 158 1.82 4.61 -16.66
C LEU A 158 1.80 6.07 -17.18
N PRO A 159 1.06 6.39 -18.26
CA PRO A 159 0.96 7.76 -18.75
C PRO A 159 0.35 8.74 -17.74
N ILE A 160 -0.67 8.32 -16.98
CA ILE A 160 -1.27 9.15 -15.91
C ILE A 160 -0.21 9.54 -14.87
N ILE A 161 0.60 8.57 -14.44
CA ILE A 161 1.67 8.77 -13.46
C ILE A 161 2.69 9.79 -13.98
N VAL A 162 3.19 9.59 -15.20
CA VAL A 162 4.19 10.49 -15.80
C VAL A 162 3.65 11.90 -15.94
N PHE A 163 2.42 12.05 -16.46
CA PHE A 163 1.78 13.35 -16.60
C PHE A 163 1.57 14.04 -15.24
N ALA A 164 1.08 13.32 -14.23
CA ALA A 164 0.88 13.84 -12.87
C ALA A 164 2.18 14.36 -12.25
N ILE A 165 3.29 13.64 -12.43
CA ILE A 165 4.61 14.05 -11.94
C ILE A 165 5.10 15.31 -12.66
N LEU A 166 5.03 15.33 -13.99
CA LEU A 166 5.44 16.51 -14.77
C LEU A 166 4.60 17.74 -14.42
N LEU A 167 3.30 17.56 -14.21
CA LEU A 167 2.40 18.63 -13.79
C LEU A 167 2.74 19.12 -12.37
N GLY A 168 2.99 18.22 -11.43
CA GLY A 168 3.44 18.57 -10.08
C GLY A 168 4.76 19.36 -10.08
N LEU A 169 5.73 18.95 -10.90
CA LEU A 169 7.00 19.67 -11.09
C LEU A 169 6.79 21.05 -11.76
N ALA A 170 5.91 21.14 -12.74
CA ALA A 170 5.59 22.41 -13.37
C ALA A 170 4.96 23.40 -12.36
N MET A 171 4.07 22.91 -11.48
CA MET A 171 3.48 23.71 -10.41
C MET A 171 4.54 24.26 -9.46
N SER A 172 5.54 23.47 -9.07
CA SER A 172 6.59 23.97 -8.17
C SER A 172 7.47 25.06 -8.79
N PHE A 173 7.66 25.03 -10.11
CA PHE A 173 8.47 26.04 -10.82
C PHE A 173 7.68 27.27 -11.24
N ALA A 174 6.35 27.21 -11.23
CA ALA A 174 5.48 28.30 -11.68
C ALA A 174 5.27 29.41 -10.64
N GLY A 175 5.92 29.37 -9.48
CA GLY A 175 5.83 30.41 -8.44
C GLY A 175 4.42 30.52 -7.83
N GLN A 176 3.86 31.74 -7.74
CA GLN A 176 2.54 31.96 -7.11
C GLN A 176 1.36 31.31 -7.84
N PRO A 177 1.25 31.36 -9.18
CA PRO A 177 0.27 30.56 -9.91
C PRO A 177 0.36 29.07 -9.59
N GLY A 178 1.57 28.52 -9.60
CA GLY A 178 1.82 27.12 -9.27
C GLY A 178 1.40 26.74 -7.85
N LYS A 179 1.72 27.59 -6.87
CA LYS A 179 1.27 27.42 -5.49
C LYS A 179 -0.26 27.34 -5.38
N ARG A 180 -0.99 28.25 -6.03
CA ARG A 180 -2.47 28.23 -6.01
C ARG A 180 -3.04 26.93 -6.58
N CYS A 181 -2.41 26.38 -7.63
CA CYS A 181 -2.80 25.09 -8.19
C CYS A 181 -2.49 23.94 -7.23
N ALA A 182 -1.29 23.93 -6.63
CA ALA A 182 -0.91 22.91 -5.65
C ALA A 182 -1.83 22.91 -4.43
N ASP A 183 -2.19 24.09 -3.90
CA ASP A 183 -3.13 24.25 -2.79
C ASP A 183 -4.52 23.69 -3.16
N PHE A 184 -5.02 23.96 -4.38
CA PHE A 184 -6.26 23.35 -4.88
C PHE A 184 -6.19 21.82 -4.91
N PHE A 185 -5.10 21.24 -5.43
CA PHE A 185 -4.94 19.79 -5.47
C PHE A 185 -4.81 19.18 -4.07
N ALA A 186 -4.21 19.89 -3.12
CA ALA A 186 -4.15 19.46 -1.72
C ALA A 186 -5.55 19.41 -1.10
N ASP A 187 -6.37 20.45 -1.29
CA ASP A 187 -7.76 20.46 -0.84
C ASP A 187 -8.60 19.39 -1.55
N PHE A 188 -8.36 19.17 -2.85
CA PHE A 188 -9.05 18.13 -3.61
C PHE A 188 -8.66 16.72 -3.14
N MET A 189 -7.40 16.51 -2.76
CA MET A 189 -6.96 15.25 -2.15
C MET A 189 -7.72 14.95 -0.85
N GLU A 190 -7.91 15.95 0.01
CA GLU A 190 -8.72 15.79 1.23
C GLU A 190 -10.16 15.37 0.91
N VAL A 191 -10.78 15.94 -0.12
CA VAL A 191 -12.12 15.54 -0.61
C VAL A 191 -12.12 14.10 -1.11
N VAL A 192 -11.12 13.72 -1.92
CA VAL A 192 -10.97 12.35 -2.43
C VAL A 192 -10.81 11.35 -1.28
N MET A 193 -10.05 11.70 -0.23
CA MET A 193 -9.92 10.85 0.96
C MET A 193 -11.22 10.71 1.75
N LYS A 194 -12.10 11.72 1.76
CA LYS A 194 -13.46 11.56 2.30
C LYS A 194 -14.30 10.60 1.47
N LEU A 195 -14.17 10.65 0.15
CA LEU A 195 -14.84 9.71 -0.76
C LEU A 195 -14.37 8.27 -0.51
N VAL A 196 -13.06 8.04 -0.33
CA VAL A 196 -12.50 6.74 0.10
C VAL A 196 -13.18 6.28 1.41
N GLY A 197 -13.29 7.16 2.41
CA GLY A 197 -13.95 6.85 3.67
C GLY A 197 -15.40 6.39 3.50
N ILE A 198 -16.16 7.03 2.60
CA ILE A 198 -17.54 6.63 2.28
C ILE A 198 -17.58 5.24 1.66
N VAL A 199 -16.75 4.97 0.64
CA VAL A 199 -16.67 3.65 0.00
C VAL A 199 -16.30 2.56 1.01
N MET A 200 -15.37 2.87 1.93
CA MET A 200 -14.95 1.92 2.96
C MET A 200 -16.05 1.58 3.97
N LEU A 201 -17.14 2.36 4.11
CA LEU A 201 -18.30 1.96 4.91
C LEU A 201 -19.05 0.77 4.32
N ILE A 202 -18.96 0.59 3.01
CA ILE A 202 -19.58 -0.51 2.26
C ILE A 202 -18.69 -1.77 2.31
N ALA A 203 -17.38 -1.60 2.59
CA ALA A 203 -16.40 -2.68 2.61
C ALA A 203 -16.80 -3.91 3.43
N PRO A 204 -17.40 -3.83 4.64
CA PRO A 204 -17.84 -5.02 5.38
C PRO A 204 -18.80 -5.91 4.59
N TYR A 205 -19.70 -5.32 3.79
CA TYR A 205 -20.68 -6.04 2.98
C TYR A 205 -20.06 -6.58 1.69
N GLY A 206 -19.23 -5.76 1.02
CA GLY A 206 -18.49 -6.18 -0.17
C GLY A 206 -17.54 -7.34 0.12
N VAL A 207 -16.75 -7.23 1.20
CA VAL A 207 -15.86 -8.29 1.67
C VAL A 207 -16.64 -9.54 2.04
N PHE A 208 -17.77 -9.41 2.75
CA PHE A 208 -18.63 -10.56 3.06
C PHE A 208 -19.09 -11.27 1.79
N ALA A 209 -19.63 -10.52 0.83
CA ALA A 209 -20.16 -11.07 -0.43
C ALA A 209 -19.07 -11.76 -1.26
N LEU A 210 -17.92 -11.11 -1.43
CA LEU A 210 -16.79 -11.67 -2.18
C LEU A 210 -16.25 -12.96 -1.53
N ILE A 211 -16.06 -12.96 -0.22
CA ILE A 211 -15.55 -14.14 0.49
C ILE A 211 -16.60 -15.25 0.56
N ALA A 212 -17.88 -14.92 0.73
CA ALA A 212 -18.94 -15.91 0.72
C ALA A 212 -19.10 -16.55 -0.66
N GLY A 213 -19.11 -15.76 -1.73
CA GLY A 213 -19.15 -16.24 -3.12
C GLY A 213 -17.96 -17.13 -3.43
N MET A 214 -16.75 -16.66 -3.11
CA MET A 214 -15.52 -17.45 -3.29
C MET A 214 -15.57 -18.74 -2.46
N ALA A 215 -15.84 -18.69 -1.16
CA ALA A 215 -15.86 -19.89 -0.34
C ALA A 215 -17.01 -20.87 -0.71
N ALA A 216 -18.06 -20.39 -1.37
CA ALA A 216 -19.15 -21.22 -1.88
C ALA A 216 -18.78 -21.98 -3.16
N THR A 217 -17.93 -21.41 -4.02
CA THR A 217 -17.59 -21.99 -5.34
C THR A 217 -16.18 -22.58 -5.42
N THR A 218 -15.28 -22.21 -4.50
CA THR A 218 -13.87 -22.59 -4.61
C THR A 218 -13.47 -23.70 -3.66
N GLY A 219 -12.66 -24.64 -4.16
CA GLY A 219 -12.16 -25.78 -3.40
C GLY A 219 -10.99 -25.43 -2.46
N TRP A 220 -10.57 -26.44 -1.68
CA TRP A 220 -9.46 -26.33 -0.73
C TRP A 220 -8.14 -25.82 -1.34
N GLY A 221 -7.91 -26.07 -2.63
CA GLY A 221 -6.72 -25.60 -3.37
C GLY A 221 -6.56 -24.08 -3.34
N THR A 222 -7.64 -23.33 -3.56
CA THR A 222 -7.62 -21.86 -3.55
C THR A 222 -7.34 -21.31 -2.16
N PHE A 223 -8.00 -21.87 -1.14
CA PHE A 223 -7.76 -21.48 0.25
C PHE A 223 -6.29 -21.74 0.65
N ALA A 224 -5.74 -22.89 0.27
CA ALA A 224 -4.33 -23.21 0.50
C ALA A 224 -3.40 -22.23 -0.25
N GLY A 225 -3.73 -21.83 -1.48
CA GLY A 225 -3.02 -20.81 -2.24
C GLY A 225 -3.00 -19.45 -1.53
N VAL A 226 -4.17 -18.97 -1.10
CA VAL A 226 -4.31 -17.70 -0.36
C VAL A 226 -3.53 -17.76 0.96
N LEU A 227 -3.57 -18.90 1.67
CA LEU A 227 -2.78 -19.08 2.90
C LEU A 227 -1.27 -19.01 2.62
N LYS A 228 -0.79 -19.67 1.56
CA LYS A 228 0.62 -19.58 1.12
C LYS A 228 0.99 -18.14 0.79
N TYR A 229 0.11 -17.42 0.09
CA TYR A 229 0.27 -15.99 -0.20
C TYR A 229 0.42 -15.16 1.09
N VAL A 230 -0.48 -15.33 2.08
CA VAL A 230 -0.40 -14.62 3.36
C VAL A 230 0.91 -14.90 4.08
N ILE A 231 1.29 -16.17 4.17
CA ILE A 231 2.54 -16.59 4.83
C ILE A 231 3.74 -15.95 4.12
N LEU A 232 3.76 -15.95 2.80
CA LEU A 232 4.86 -15.37 2.03
C LEU A 232 4.94 -13.85 2.22
N VAL A 233 3.83 -13.13 2.16
CA VAL A 233 3.80 -11.68 2.41
C VAL A 233 4.32 -11.38 3.81
N LEU A 234 3.82 -12.07 4.84
CA LEU A 234 4.30 -11.88 6.22
C LEU A 234 5.78 -12.21 6.36
N ALA A 235 6.26 -13.28 5.74
CA ALA A 235 7.66 -13.66 5.78
C ALA A 235 8.56 -12.61 5.14
N ILE A 236 8.18 -12.05 3.99
CA ILE A 236 8.96 -11.01 3.30
C ILE A 236 8.87 -9.66 4.02
N LEU A 237 7.72 -9.31 4.61
CA LEU A 237 7.60 -8.13 5.48
C LEU A 237 8.52 -8.23 6.69
N ILE A 238 8.52 -9.38 7.37
CA ILE A 238 9.42 -9.65 8.50
C ILE A 238 10.87 -9.64 8.03
N LEU A 239 11.18 -10.23 6.87
CA LEU A 239 12.54 -10.23 6.32
C LEU A 239 13.03 -8.81 6.02
N HIS A 240 12.20 -7.98 5.39
CA HIS A 240 12.52 -6.58 5.10
C HIS A 240 12.75 -5.79 6.40
N ALA A 241 11.85 -5.97 7.38
CA ALA A 241 12.00 -5.35 8.69
C ALA A 241 13.19 -5.89 9.48
N ALA A 242 13.52 -7.18 9.43
CA ALA A 242 14.57 -7.78 10.27
C ALA A 242 15.96 -7.76 9.62
N VAL A 243 16.05 -7.61 8.29
CA VAL A 243 17.30 -7.67 7.54
C VAL A 243 17.58 -6.37 6.81
N VAL A 244 16.64 -5.86 5.99
CA VAL A 244 16.91 -4.68 5.15
C VAL A 244 17.08 -3.43 6.00
N TYR A 245 16.10 -3.07 6.82
CA TYR A 245 16.23 -1.87 7.68
C TYR A 245 17.40 -1.94 8.67
N PRO A 246 17.64 -3.07 9.38
CA PRO A 246 18.75 -3.19 10.30
C PRO A 246 20.11 -3.10 9.62
N THR A 247 20.24 -3.69 8.42
CA THR A 247 21.47 -3.61 7.63
C THR A 247 21.73 -2.17 7.19
N LEU A 248 20.72 -1.48 6.67
CA LEU A 248 20.85 -0.07 6.27
C LEU A 248 21.17 0.82 7.47
N LEU A 249 20.45 0.66 8.58
CA LEU A 249 20.70 1.39 9.81
C LEU A 249 22.14 1.19 10.28
N LYS A 250 22.58 -0.06 10.41
CA LYS A 250 23.92 -0.39 10.90
C LYS A 250 25.02 0.11 9.97
N LEU A 251 24.84 -0.06 8.66
CA LEU A 251 25.83 0.34 7.65
C LEU A 251 26.01 1.85 7.59
N PHE A 252 24.92 2.63 7.61
CA PHE A 252 24.99 4.08 7.42
C PHE A 252 25.13 4.88 8.71
N THR A 253 24.80 4.31 9.87
CA THR A 253 24.86 5.03 11.16
C THR A 253 25.75 4.38 12.22
N GLY A 254 26.05 3.08 12.09
CA GLY A 254 26.72 2.30 13.13
C GLY A 254 25.85 1.97 14.35
N LEU A 255 24.61 2.46 14.41
CA LEU A 255 23.68 2.24 15.54
C LEU A 255 23.31 0.76 15.69
N SER A 256 22.95 0.35 16.91
CA SER A 256 22.47 -1.00 17.21
C SER A 256 21.01 -1.18 16.80
N PRO A 257 20.68 -2.12 15.87
CA PRO A 257 19.29 -2.37 15.49
C PRO A 257 18.41 -2.85 16.64
N LEU A 258 18.97 -3.62 17.59
CA LEU A 258 18.25 -4.10 18.76
C LEU A 258 17.74 -2.96 19.64
N VAL A 259 18.57 -1.93 19.83
CA VAL A 259 18.18 -0.73 20.59
C VAL A 259 17.14 0.05 19.82
N PHE A 260 17.31 0.21 18.50
CA PHE A 260 16.34 0.87 17.64
C PHE A 260 14.93 0.27 17.77
N TYR A 261 14.77 -1.05 17.61
CA TYR A 261 13.46 -1.71 17.76
C TYR A 261 12.88 -1.56 19.17
N ARG A 262 13.73 -1.60 20.20
CA ARG A 262 13.28 -1.38 21.58
C ARG A 262 12.70 0.02 21.78
N GLN A 263 13.29 1.04 21.16
CA GLN A 263 12.86 2.43 21.27
C GLN A 263 11.55 2.71 20.50
N ILE A 264 11.33 2.06 19.34
CA ILE A 264 10.14 2.25 18.49
C ILE A 264 8.99 1.27 18.74
N ARG A 265 9.09 0.38 19.73
CA ARG A 265 8.07 -0.67 19.99
C ARG A 265 6.63 -0.13 20.12
N ASP A 266 6.47 1.06 20.72
CA ASP A 266 5.15 1.66 20.93
C ASP A 266 4.60 2.21 19.59
N VAL A 267 5.49 2.71 18.72
CA VAL A 267 5.15 3.12 17.35
C VAL A 267 4.68 1.91 16.54
N LEU A 268 5.41 0.79 16.61
CA LEU A 268 5.05 -0.45 15.91
C LEU A 268 3.68 -0.98 16.36
N ALA A 269 3.43 -1.02 17.67
CA ALA A 269 2.15 -1.45 18.21
C ALA A 269 1.00 -0.53 17.75
N PHE A 270 1.23 0.78 17.76
CA PHE A 270 0.25 1.76 17.31
C PHE A 270 -0.02 1.66 15.79
N ALA A 271 1.02 1.59 14.98
CA ALA A 271 0.95 1.41 13.53
C ALA A 271 0.21 0.13 13.14
N PHE A 272 0.55 -1.00 13.79
CA PHE A 272 -0.14 -2.26 13.62
C PHE A 272 -1.63 -2.14 13.97
N SER A 273 -1.96 -1.52 15.10
CA SER A 273 -3.36 -1.41 15.55
C SER A 273 -4.23 -0.50 14.67
N THR A 274 -3.64 0.55 14.10
CA THR A 274 -4.36 1.58 13.35
C THR A 274 -4.38 1.31 11.85
N ALA A 275 -3.37 0.61 11.33
CA ALA A 275 -3.11 0.43 9.91
C ALA A 275 -3.09 1.74 9.10
N SER A 276 -2.65 2.83 9.73
CA SER A 276 -2.54 4.14 9.09
C SER A 276 -1.20 4.79 9.41
N SER A 277 -0.33 4.91 8.40
CA SER A 277 0.93 5.64 8.54
C SER A 277 0.69 7.10 8.92
N GLY A 278 -0.33 7.74 8.33
CA GLY A 278 -0.71 9.12 8.65
C GLY A 278 -1.12 9.31 10.12
N ALA A 279 -1.91 8.38 10.67
CA ALA A 279 -2.29 8.42 12.08
C ALA A 279 -1.09 8.25 13.03
N THR A 280 -0.02 7.60 12.58
CA THR A 280 1.16 7.33 13.41
C THR A 280 2.13 8.50 13.50
N ILE A 281 2.02 9.52 12.62
CA ILE A 281 2.97 10.64 12.54
C ILE A 281 3.31 11.25 13.91
N PRO A 282 2.34 11.60 14.79
CA PRO A 282 2.67 12.20 16.09
C PRO A 282 3.48 11.27 17.00
N VAL A 283 3.16 9.98 17.00
CA VAL A 283 3.83 8.97 17.84
C VAL A 283 5.23 8.68 17.29
N THR A 284 5.36 8.60 15.96
CA THR A 284 6.65 8.41 15.27
C THR A 284 7.57 9.60 15.49
N LEU A 285 7.08 10.84 15.33
CA LEU A 285 7.85 12.07 15.59
C LEU A 285 8.38 12.09 17.02
N ARG A 286 7.54 11.77 17.99
CA ARG A 286 7.94 11.70 19.39
C ARG A 286 9.03 10.64 19.61
N ALA A 287 8.87 9.45 19.05
CA ALA A 287 9.86 8.39 19.19
C ALA A 287 11.20 8.76 18.55
N VAL A 288 11.21 9.31 17.32
CA VAL A 288 12.46 9.66 16.65
C VAL A 288 13.19 10.82 17.35
N GLN A 289 12.46 11.78 17.91
CA GLN A 289 13.03 12.94 18.61
C GLN A 289 13.44 12.60 20.04
N GLU A 290 12.50 12.08 20.82
CA GLU A 290 12.69 11.89 22.25
C GLU A 290 13.39 10.57 22.58
N ARG A 291 13.47 9.58 21.68
CA ARG A 291 14.08 8.28 21.99
C ARG A 291 15.22 7.87 21.05
N LEU A 292 15.13 8.21 19.77
CA LEU A 292 16.21 7.91 18.80
C LEU A 292 17.22 9.04 18.65
N GLY A 293 16.96 10.22 19.21
CA GLY A 293 17.89 11.35 19.22
C GLY A 293 17.98 12.13 17.90
N ALA A 294 17.06 11.94 16.96
CA ALA A 294 17.04 12.72 15.72
C ALA A 294 16.47 14.13 15.99
N SER A 295 17.14 15.17 15.51
CA SER A 295 16.69 16.55 15.74
C SER A 295 15.34 16.85 15.08
N ASN A 296 14.63 17.85 15.61
CA ASN A 296 13.37 18.33 15.02
C ASN A 296 13.56 18.79 13.58
N ARG A 297 14.71 19.39 13.26
CA ARG A 297 15.04 19.89 11.91
C ARG A 297 14.98 18.80 10.84
N VAL A 298 15.38 17.57 11.17
CA VAL A 298 15.33 16.43 10.24
C VAL A 298 13.98 15.72 10.35
N SER A 299 13.58 15.35 11.56
CA SER A 299 12.41 14.51 11.80
C SER A 299 11.08 15.14 11.39
N SER A 300 10.89 16.46 11.57
CA SER A 300 9.67 17.16 11.18
C SER A 300 9.42 17.16 9.68
N PHE A 301 10.45 16.85 8.89
CA PHE A 301 10.37 16.71 7.44
C PHE A 301 10.30 15.23 7.03
N THR A 302 11.23 14.40 7.51
CA THR A 302 11.38 13.02 7.02
C THR A 302 10.22 12.10 7.41
N VAL A 303 9.62 12.29 8.59
CA VAL A 303 8.52 11.43 9.07
C VAL A 303 7.21 11.71 8.33
N PRO A 304 6.72 12.96 8.23
CA PRO A 304 5.51 13.24 7.45
C PRO A 304 5.69 12.88 5.97
N LEU A 305 6.89 13.10 5.43
CA LEU A 305 7.21 12.72 4.05
C LEU A 305 7.21 11.19 3.86
N GLY A 306 7.77 10.44 4.81
CA GLY A 306 7.76 8.99 4.79
C GLY A 306 6.34 8.42 4.84
N ALA A 307 5.47 9.01 5.67
CA ALA A 307 4.08 8.56 5.78
C ALA A 307 3.28 8.64 4.47
N THR A 308 3.76 9.38 3.46
CA THR A 308 3.21 9.41 2.11
C THR A 308 4.04 8.59 1.13
N ILE A 309 5.37 8.78 1.09
CA ILE A 309 6.23 8.18 0.05
C ILE A 309 6.67 6.75 0.39
N ASN A 310 6.94 6.48 1.66
CA ASN A 310 7.52 5.22 2.11
C ASN A 310 6.45 4.15 2.24
N MET A 311 6.28 3.39 1.17
CA MET A 311 5.31 2.31 1.08
C MET A 311 5.95 0.94 0.83
N ASP A 312 7.11 0.66 1.43
CA ASP A 312 7.83 -0.61 1.30
C ASP A 312 6.96 -1.84 1.54
N GLY A 313 6.18 -1.84 2.62
CA GLY A 313 5.26 -2.92 2.95
C GLY A 313 4.13 -3.07 1.94
N THR A 314 3.62 -1.95 1.41
CA THR A 314 2.63 -1.96 0.33
C THR A 314 3.24 -2.53 -0.95
N ALA A 315 4.47 -2.13 -1.28
CA ALA A 315 5.20 -2.64 -2.43
C ALA A 315 5.45 -4.15 -2.32
N ILE A 316 5.79 -4.65 -1.13
CA ILE A 316 5.95 -6.09 -0.88
C ILE A 316 4.65 -6.84 -1.15
N MET A 317 3.54 -6.35 -0.61
CA MET A 317 2.24 -6.97 -0.84
C MET A 317 1.86 -6.95 -2.32
N GLN A 318 2.02 -5.81 -2.99
CA GLN A 318 1.65 -5.65 -4.39
C GLN A 318 2.48 -6.57 -5.30
N GLY A 319 3.79 -6.67 -5.09
CA GLY A 319 4.65 -7.57 -5.87
C GLY A 319 4.23 -9.03 -5.73
N ILE A 320 4.02 -9.49 -4.50
CA ILE A 320 3.59 -10.88 -4.25
C ILE A 320 2.15 -11.10 -4.76
N ALA A 321 1.26 -10.11 -4.63
CA ALA A 321 -0.13 -10.19 -5.10
C ALA A 321 -0.22 -10.28 -6.62
N VAL A 322 0.52 -9.46 -7.35
CA VAL A 322 0.58 -9.51 -8.82
C VAL A 322 1.07 -10.89 -9.28
N GLY A 323 2.15 -11.40 -8.68
CA GLY A 323 2.65 -12.74 -8.97
C GLY A 323 1.64 -13.85 -8.63
N PHE A 324 1.00 -13.77 -7.47
CA PHE A 324 -0.03 -14.72 -7.04
C PHE A 324 -1.23 -14.74 -7.99
N ILE A 325 -1.76 -13.57 -8.35
CA ILE A 325 -2.93 -13.43 -9.22
C ILE A 325 -2.61 -13.90 -10.64
N ALA A 326 -1.44 -13.55 -11.17
CA ALA A 326 -0.99 -14.06 -12.47
C ALA A 326 -0.92 -15.58 -12.48
N GLN A 327 -0.26 -16.18 -11.48
CA GLN A 327 -0.15 -17.63 -11.33
C GLN A 327 -1.50 -18.31 -11.12
N TYR A 328 -2.41 -17.69 -10.36
CA TYR A 328 -3.77 -18.18 -10.15
C TYR A 328 -4.52 -18.29 -11.48
N TYR A 329 -4.48 -17.25 -12.30
CA TYR A 329 -5.12 -17.24 -13.61
C TYR A 329 -4.34 -17.99 -14.70
N GLY A 330 -3.19 -18.60 -14.39
CA GLY A 330 -2.37 -19.29 -15.38
C GLY A 330 -1.74 -18.34 -16.40
N VAL A 331 -1.51 -17.09 -16.01
CA VAL A 331 -0.91 -16.04 -16.85
C VAL A 331 0.58 -15.95 -16.56
N ASP A 332 1.38 -16.11 -17.62
CA ASP A 332 2.81 -15.86 -17.56
C ASP A 332 3.12 -14.39 -17.86
N LEU A 333 3.55 -13.65 -16.83
CA LEU A 333 4.00 -12.28 -17.01
C LEU A 333 5.39 -12.25 -17.65
N SER A 334 5.51 -11.48 -18.72
CA SER A 334 6.78 -11.18 -19.37
C SER A 334 7.70 -10.35 -18.48
N PHE A 335 9.00 -10.35 -18.80
CA PHE A 335 9.97 -9.48 -18.13
C PHE A 335 9.60 -7.99 -18.22
N THR A 336 9.05 -7.55 -19.36
CA THR A 336 8.56 -6.18 -19.53
C THR A 336 7.42 -5.86 -18.58
N GLN A 337 6.46 -6.77 -18.39
CA GLN A 337 5.38 -6.59 -17.42
C GLN A 337 5.90 -6.51 -15.99
N TYR A 338 6.89 -7.30 -15.60
CA TYR A 338 7.54 -7.15 -14.29
C TYR A 338 8.21 -5.80 -14.11
N LEU A 339 8.89 -5.28 -15.13
CA LEU A 339 9.47 -3.93 -15.08
C LEU A 339 8.39 -2.85 -14.95
N MET A 340 7.28 -2.98 -15.66
CA MET A 340 6.13 -2.07 -15.52
C MET A 340 5.56 -2.10 -14.10
N VAL A 341 5.44 -3.27 -13.48
CA VAL A 341 5.00 -3.43 -12.09
C VAL A 341 5.96 -2.72 -11.15
N VAL A 342 7.28 -2.97 -11.26
CA VAL A 342 8.28 -2.31 -10.41
C VAL A 342 8.18 -0.79 -10.51
N PHE A 343 8.15 -0.26 -11.73
CA PHE A 343 8.05 1.18 -11.96
C PHE A 343 6.77 1.75 -11.38
N MET A 344 5.63 1.10 -11.65
CA MET A 344 4.33 1.58 -11.23
C MET A 344 4.18 1.56 -9.70
N VAL A 345 4.64 0.50 -9.04
CA VAL A 345 4.59 0.38 -7.57
C VAL A 345 5.47 1.45 -6.92
N ILE A 346 6.69 1.66 -7.43
CA ILE A 346 7.59 2.70 -6.92
C ILE A 346 6.97 4.08 -7.13
N MET A 347 6.43 4.38 -8.31
CA MET A 347 5.84 5.69 -8.56
C MET A 347 4.56 5.91 -7.74
N ALA A 348 3.68 4.92 -7.66
CA ALA A 348 2.46 4.97 -6.86
C ALA A 348 2.76 5.22 -5.37
N SER A 349 3.92 4.77 -4.88
CA SER A 349 4.33 5.05 -3.51
C SER A 349 4.48 6.55 -3.22
N ILE A 350 4.92 7.38 -4.18
CA ILE A 350 5.22 8.80 -3.96
C ILE A 350 3.96 9.63 -3.62
N GLY A 351 2.78 9.18 -4.05
CA GLY A 351 1.51 9.87 -3.83
C GLY A 351 0.63 9.23 -2.76
N ALA A 352 0.88 7.98 -2.38
CA ALA A 352 -0.13 7.23 -1.67
C ALA A 352 -0.41 7.80 -0.25
N ALA A 353 -1.69 8.08 0.03
CA ALA A 353 -2.09 8.50 1.36
C ALA A 353 -1.91 7.35 2.37
N GLY A 354 -1.30 7.64 3.52
CA GLY A 354 -1.10 6.69 4.62
C GLY A 354 -2.39 6.33 5.39
N VAL A 355 -3.45 5.93 4.67
CA VAL A 355 -4.79 5.65 5.18
C VAL A 355 -5.18 4.21 4.82
N PRO A 356 -5.99 3.50 5.65
CA PRO A 356 -6.30 2.09 5.42
C PRO A 356 -6.97 1.84 4.06
N GLY A 357 -6.64 0.71 3.43
CA GLY A 357 -7.27 0.25 2.18
C GLY A 357 -6.73 0.87 0.88
N VAL A 358 -5.93 1.93 0.94
CA VAL A 358 -5.34 2.56 -0.27
C VAL A 358 -4.47 1.58 -1.06
N GLY A 359 -3.77 0.67 -0.38
CA GLY A 359 -2.89 -0.31 -1.04
C GLY A 359 -3.60 -1.25 -2.03
N LEU A 360 -4.87 -1.59 -1.77
CA LEU A 360 -5.69 -2.43 -2.65
C LEU A 360 -6.21 -1.64 -3.86
N ILE A 361 -6.57 -0.38 -3.66
CA ILE A 361 -6.96 0.52 -4.75
C ILE A 361 -5.80 0.67 -5.73
N LEU A 362 -4.58 0.88 -5.22
CA LEU A 362 -3.39 0.97 -6.06
C LEU A 362 -3.08 -0.35 -6.78
N LEU A 363 -3.27 -1.50 -6.11
CA LEU A 363 -3.06 -2.81 -6.72
C LEU A 363 -3.97 -3.03 -7.94
N ALA A 364 -5.22 -2.58 -7.89
CA ALA A 364 -6.14 -2.70 -9.03
C ALA A 364 -5.61 -2.00 -10.29
N GLY A 365 -5.00 -0.82 -10.12
CA GLY A 365 -4.33 -0.13 -11.22
C GLY A 365 -3.14 -0.92 -11.76
N VAL A 366 -2.34 -1.51 -10.86
CA VAL A 366 -1.17 -2.33 -11.25
C VAL A 366 -1.59 -3.56 -12.04
N LEU A 367 -2.66 -4.26 -11.62
CA LEU A 367 -3.18 -5.43 -12.32
C LEU A 367 -3.67 -5.07 -13.72
N SER A 368 -4.51 -4.03 -13.83
CA SER A 368 -5.03 -3.55 -15.13
C SER A 368 -3.89 -3.22 -16.10
N GLN A 369 -2.83 -2.57 -15.60
CA GLN A 369 -1.69 -2.17 -16.42
C GLN A 369 -0.90 -3.34 -17.02
N VAL A 370 -0.89 -4.50 -16.35
CA VAL A 370 -0.28 -5.73 -16.90
C VAL A 370 -1.29 -6.63 -17.58
N GLY A 371 -2.54 -6.18 -17.72
CA GLY A 371 -3.63 -6.89 -18.37
C GLY A 371 -4.30 -7.96 -17.49
N LEU A 372 -4.03 -7.98 -16.18
CA LEU A 372 -4.70 -8.87 -15.25
C LEU A 372 -6.06 -8.31 -14.81
N PRO A 373 -7.08 -9.16 -14.61
CA PRO A 373 -8.38 -8.74 -14.12
C PRO A 373 -8.28 -8.20 -12.68
N ALA A 374 -8.89 -7.04 -12.43
CA ALA A 374 -8.91 -6.41 -11.11
C ALA A 374 -9.74 -7.24 -10.09
N GLU A 375 -10.65 -8.08 -10.59
CA GLU A 375 -11.44 -9.04 -9.83
C GLU A 375 -10.56 -10.02 -9.04
N GLY A 376 -9.32 -10.28 -9.50
CA GLY A 376 -8.34 -11.09 -8.78
C GLY A 376 -8.03 -10.58 -7.37
N ILE A 377 -8.30 -9.30 -7.08
CA ILE A 377 -8.18 -8.73 -5.74
C ILE A 377 -9.14 -9.41 -4.75
N ALA A 378 -10.29 -9.88 -5.20
CA ALA A 378 -11.27 -10.56 -4.34
C ALA A 378 -10.66 -11.76 -3.60
N LEU A 379 -9.71 -12.46 -4.23
CA LEU A 379 -9.02 -13.63 -3.66
C LEU A 379 -8.23 -13.30 -2.39
N ILE A 380 -7.64 -12.10 -2.35
CA ILE A 380 -6.73 -11.68 -1.27
C ILE A 380 -7.35 -10.60 -0.37
N LEU A 381 -8.44 -9.98 -0.80
CA LEU A 381 -9.14 -8.93 -0.06
C LEU A 381 -9.51 -9.37 1.35
N GLY A 382 -9.93 -10.62 1.51
CA GLY A 382 -10.32 -11.14 2.80
C GLY A 382 -9.18 -11.18 3.81
N VAL A 383 -7.98 -11.50 3.36
CA VAL A 383 -6.79 -11.57 4.23
C VAL A 383 -6.05 -10.23 4.32
N ASP A 384 -6.35 -9.28 3.43
CA ASP A 384 -5.67 -7.99 3.34
C ASP A 384 -5.68 -7.23 4.66
N ARG A 385 -6.77 -7.31 5.44
CA ARG A 385 -6.84 -6.57 6.70
C ARG A 385 -5.70 -6.92 7.67
N LEU A 386 -5.34 -8.20 7.77
CA LEU A 386 -4.22 -8.67 8.59
C LEU A 386 -2.88 -8.18 8.02
N LEU A 387 -2.75 -8.26 6.70
CA LEU A 387 -1.56 -7.82 5.99
C LEU A 387 -1.38 -6.30 6.14
N ASP A 388 -2.45 -5.52 6.04
CA ASP A 388 -2.46 -4.06 6.13
C ASP A 388 -1.83 -3.54 7.43
N MET A 389 -2.25 -4.10 8.56
CA MET A 389 -1.68 -3.81 9.87
C MET A 389 -0.15 -4.03 9.87
N THR A 390 0.28 -5.16 9.33
CA THR A 390 1.70 -5.53 9.29
C THR A 390 2.48 -4.63 8.34
N ARG A 391 1.94 -4.32 7.15
CA ARG A 391 2.52 -3.41 6.16
C ARG A 391 2.73 -2.01 6.75
N THR A 392 1.73 -1.48 7.43
CA THR A 392 1.84 -0.16 8.08
C THR A 392 2.96 -0.16 9.11
N ALA A 393 3.07 -1.21 9.93
CA ALA A 393 4.17 -1.30 10.90
C ALA A 393 5.54 -1.32 10.22
N VAL A 394 5.70 -2.04 9.09
CA VAL A 394 6.93 -2.03 8.29
C VAL A 394 7.21 -0.64 7.71
N ASN A 395 6.22 0.01 7.09
CA ASN A 395 6.39 1.36 6.53
C ASN A 395 6.89 2.35 7.58
N VAL A 396 6.24 2.40 8.75
CA VAL A 396 6.63 3.32 9.83
C VAL A 396 8.01 2.96 10.43
N THR A 397 8.41 1.69 10.36
CA THR A 397 9.79 1.28 10.69
C THR A 397 10.79 1.90 9.72
N GLY A 398 10.46 1.90 8.43
CA GLY A 398 11.24 2.57 7.38
C GLY A 398 11.35 4.07 7.65
N ASP A 399 10.28 4.74 8.06
CA ASP A 399 10.28 6.18 8.37
C ASP A 399 11.28 6.52 9.48
N ALA A 400 11.24 5.75 10.58
CA ALA A 400 12.17 5.91 11.68
C ALA A 400 13.61 5.58 11.27
N THR A 401 13.81 4.55 10.43
CA THR A 401 15.13 4.11 9.94
C THR A 401 15.76 5.19 9.06
N VAL A 402 15.03 5.67 8.05
CA VAL A 402 15.49 6.72 7.13
C VAL A 402 15.73 8.01 7.89
N THR A 403 14.86 8.38 8.82
CA THR A 403 15.07 9.55 9.69
C THR A 403 16.40 9.47 10.45
N CYS A 404 16.74 8.31 11.03
CA CYS A 404 18.02 8.13 11.73
C CYS A 404 19.22 8.21 10.78
N ILE A 405 19.13 7.59 9.60
CA ILE A 405 20.20 7.61 8.59
C ILE A 405 20.46 9.03 8.10
N VAL A 406 19.40 9.77 7.78
CA VAL A 406 19.49 11.16 7.34
C VAL A 406 20.04 12.03 8.48
N ALA A 407 19.51 11.90 9.70
CA ALA A 407 20.00 12.66 10.85
C ALA A 407 21.49 12.43 11.11
N ASN A 408 21.96 11.17 11.07
CA ASN A 408 23.38 10.85 11.21
C ASN A 408 24.22 11.46 10.08
N GLY A 409 23.74 11.38 8.84
CA GLY A 409 24.42 11.97 7.67
C GLY A 409 24.41 13.50 7.64
N GLU A 410 23.59 14.15 8.48
CA GLU A 410 23.52 15.60 8.64
C GLU A 410 24.23 16.10 9.91
N GLY A 411 24.69 15.20 10.79
CA GLY A 411 25.27 15.56 12.09
C GLY A 411 24.22 15.97 13.15
N GLU A 412 22.97 15.57 12.95
CA GLU A 412 21.77 15.97 13.70
C GLU A 412 21.20 14.80 14.52
N LEU A 413 22.06 13.85 14.91
CA LEU A 413 21.71 12.65 15.66
C LEU A 413 22.45 12.61 17.00
N ASP A 414 21.70 12.68 18.10
CA ASP A 414 22.19 12.46 19.45
C ASP A 414 22.28 10.95 19.76
N ARG A 415 23.51 10.44 19.80
CA ARG A 415 23.78 9.02 20.07
C ARG A 415 23.64 8.66 21.54
N ASP A 416 23.91 9.58 22.45
CA ASP A 416 23.77 9.32 23.88
C ASP A 416 22.30 9.11 24.20
N ARG A 417 21.42 9.93 23.59
CA ARG A 417 19.98 9.75 23.70
C ARG A 417 19.49 8.44 23.11
N PHE A 418 20.04 8.00 21.97
CA PHE A 418 19.66 6.73 21.35
C PHE A 418 19.92 5.52 22.27
N TYR A 419 21.04 5.52 22.98
CA TYR A 419 21.43 4.44 23.91
C TYR A 419 20.86 4.59 25.32
N ASP A 420 20.20 5.72 25.61
CA ASP A 420 19.44 5.91 26.84
C ASP A 420 18.14 5.08 26.79
N THR A 421 18.15 3.93 27.46
CA THR A 421 17.00 3.04 27.54
C THR A 421 16.00 3.41 28.63
N ASP A 422 16.26 4.47 29.40
CA ASP A 422 15.31 4.96 30.39
C ASP A 422 14.19 5.74 29.69
N LEU A 423 12.95 5.38 30.03
CA LEU A 423 11.78 6.02 29.44
C LEU A 423 11.81 7.54 29.72
N PRO A 424 11.51 8.39 28.72
CA PRO A 424 11.29 9.82 28.94
C PRO A 424 10.33 10.03 30.11
N GLU A 425 10.54 11.06 30.94
CA GLU A 425 9.77 11.27 32.17
C GLU A 425 8.24 11.33 31.94
N ALA A 426 7.82 11.78 30.74
CA ALA A 426 6.43 11.80 30.31
C ALA A 426 5.81 10.40 30.14
N ASP A 427 6.59 9.40 29.67
CA ASP A 427 6.12 8.01 29.53
C ASP A 427 6.09 7.28 30.87
N ARG A 428 6.94 7.67 31.83
CA ARG A 428 6.85 7.20 33.22
C ARG A 428 5.56 7.68 33.89
N LYS A 429 5.18 8.95 33.68
CA LYS A 429 3.94 9.52 34.24
C LYS A 429 2.65 9.02 33.57
N ALA A 430 2.70 8.60 32.30
CA ALA A 430 1.54 8.05 31.60
C ALA A 430 1.28 6.55 31.89
N ARG A 431 2.29 5.84 32.42
CA ARG A 431 2.21 4.41 32.76
C ARG A 431 2.04 4.12 34.26
N ALA A 432 2.29 5.11 35.11
CA ALA A 432 1.98 5.10 36.55
C ALA A 432 0.57 5.64 36.77
#